data_AF-A0A921FXB9-F1
#
_entry.id   AF-A0A921FXB9-F1
#
_cell.length_a   1.000
_cell.length_b   1.000
_cell.length_c   1.000
_cell.angle_alpha   90.00
_cell.angle_beta   90.00
_cell.angle_gamma   90.00
#
_symmetry.space_group_name_H-M   'P 1'
#
loop_
_entity.id
_entity.type
_entity.pdbx_description
1 polymer ?
#
loop_
_entity_poly.entity_id
_entity_poly.type
_entity_poly.pdbx_seq_one_letter_code
_entity_poly.pdbx_strand_id
1 'polypeptide(L)'
;TKFLSGHSDIIAGLAVTKDETLGNRLAFIQNSFGSILGAQDSYALIQGIKTLGARLMQSSGSAQKIADYLNAHPLVEEVFYPGLASHPGYTIHSKQSKSPGAVLSFSLPNRETAKAFVENVRIPVFAVSLGGVESILSYPATMSHAAMPKEEREKRGITDGLLRFSVGLEHVDDLIADFEQALIKANNIVALIN
;
A
#
# COMPACT_ATOMS: atom_id res chain seq x y z
N THR A 1 -11.08 4.05 7.47
CA THR A 1 -10.00 4.90 6.91
C THR A 1 -9.54 4.48 5.52
N LYS A 2 -9.16 3.21 5.30
CA LYS A 2 -8.50 2.79 4.04
C LYS A 2 -9.53 2.48 2.94
N PHE A 3 -9.36 1.39 2.18
CA PHE A 3 -10.20 1.02 1.02
C PHE A 3 -11.72 1.21 1.19
N LEU A 4 -12.28 0.94 2.38
CA LEU A 4 -13.70 1.15 2.66
C LEU A 4 -14.15 2.61 2.48
N SER A 5 -13.39 3.59 2.99
CA SER A 5 -13.63 5.01 2.69
C SER A 5 -13.14 5.31 1.28
N GLY A 6 -11.86 5.02 1.02
CA GLY A 6 -11.28 5.15 -0.31
C GLY A 6 -10.96 6.57 -0.78
N HIS A 7 -11.22 7.62 0.01
CA HIS A 7 -11.09 9.01 -0.44
C HIS A 7 -10.16 9.85 0.45
N SER A 8 -9.43 9.20 1.37
CA SER A 8 -8.42 9.82 2.24
C SER A 8 -8.91 11.03 3.05
N ASP A 9 -10.21 11.06 3.34
CA ASP A 9 -10.92 12.19 3.95
C ASP A 9 -11.47 11.91 5.35
N ILE A 10 -11.51 10.63 5.76
CA ILE A 10 -12.04 10.22 7.07
C ILE A 10 -11.18 9.17 7.77
N ILE A 11 -11.22 9.19 9.11
CA ILE A 11 -10.67 8.14 9.97
C ILE A 11 -11.84 7.33 10.54
N ALA A 12 -11.83 6.02 10.30
CA ALA A 12 -12.91 5.14 10.73
C ALA A 12 -12.41 3.72 10.99
N GLY A 13 -12.93 3.09 12.03
CA GLY A 13 -12.74 1.68 12.38
C GLY A 13 -14.01 0.87 12.16
N LEU A 14 -13.86 -0.45 12.01
CA LEU A 14 -14.95 -1.39 11.87
C LEU A 14 -14.60 -2.68 12.62
N ALA A 15 -15.53 -3.20 13.40
CA ALA A 15 -15.45 -4.53 14.00
C ALA A 15 -16.71 -5.32 13.62
N VAL A 16 -16.54 -6.55 13.13
CA VAL A 16 -17.64 -7.43 12.71
C VAL A 16 -17.42 -8.79 13.36
N THR A 17 -18.47 -9.35 13.95
CA THR A 17 -18.44 -10.66 14.60
C THR A 17 -19.48 -11.58 14.00
N LYS A 18 -19.15 -12.88 13.90
CA LYS A 18 -20.14 -13.91 13.54
C LYS A 18 -21.06 -14.24 14.72
N ASP A 19 -20.52 -14.17 15.93
CA ASP A 19 -21.23 -14.49 17.17
C ASP A 19 -21.97 -13.25 17.70
N GLU A 20 -23.27 -13.43 17.98
CA GLU A 20 -24.15 -12.37 18.47
C GLU A 20 -23.79 -11.97 19.91
N THR A 21 -23.43 -12.94 20.76
CA THR A 21 -23.04 -12.66 22.14
C THR A 21 -21.81 -11.74 22.18
N LEU A 22 -20.81 -12.02 21.35
CA LEU A 22 -19.64 -11.17 21.18
C LEU A 22 -20.01 -9.81 20.58
N GLY A 23 -20.92 -9.77 19.61
CA GLY A 23 -21.44 -8.53 19.03
C GLY A 23 -22.07 -7.62 20.08
N ASN A 24 -22.91 -8.16 20.96
CA ASN A 24 -23.53 -7.44 22.06
C ASN A 24 -22.49 -6.90 23.06
N ARG A 25 -21.44 -7.68 23.35
CA ARG A 25 -20.32 -7.22 24.19
C ARG A 25 -19.55 -6.07 23.55
N LEU A 26 -19.30 -6.13 22.24
CA LEU A 26 -18.65 -5.03 21.51
C LEU A 26 -19.52 -3.77 21.50
N ALA A 27 -20.82 -3.91 21.26
CA ALA A 27 -21.76 -2.79 21.28
C ALA A 27 -21.83 -2.12 22.66
N PHE A 28 -21.83 -2.91 23.74
CA PHE A 28 -21.77 -2.41 25.10
C PHE A 28 -20.50 -1.57 25.33
N ILE A 29 -19.32 -2.09 24.97
CA ILE A 29 -18.05 -1.36 25.09
C ILE A 29 -18.07 -0.07 24.26
N GLN A 30 -18.51 -0.14 23.00
CA GLN A 30 -18.58 1.02 22.12
C GLN A 30 -19.43 2.14 22.72
N ASN A 31 -20.61 1.79 23.26
CA ASN A 31 -21.51 2.75 23.89
C ASN A 31 -20.92 3.30 25.21
N SER A 32 -20.33 2.44 26.06
CA SER A 32 -19.75 2.85 27.34
C SER A 32 -18.57 3.81 27.21
N PHE A 33 -17.72 3.63 26.18
CA PHE A 33 -16.56 4.50 25.93
C PHE A 33 -16.87 5.66 24.97
N GLY A 34 -18.07 5.70 24.37
CA GLY A 34 -18.44 6.71 23.39
C GLY A 34 -17.63 6.64 22.08
N SER A 35 -17.03 5.48 21.77
CA SER A 35 -16.19 5.28 20.58
C SER A 35 -17.02 5.02 19.31
N ILE A 36 -18.03 5.85 19.10
CA ILE A 36 -18.89 5.83 17.91
C ILE A 36 -18.29 6.70 16.79
N LEU A 37 -18.58 6.33 15.54
CA LEU A 37 -18.20 7.13 14.38
C LEU A 37 -19.16 8.34 14.26
N GLY A 38 -18.63 9.52 13.93
CA GLY A 38 -19.44 10.71 13.70
C GLY A 38 -20.46 10.51 12.57
N ALA A 39 -21.58 11.23 12.61
CA ALA A 39 -22.63 11.10 11.59
C ALA A 39 -22.13 11.49 10.19
N GLN A 40 -21.33 12.56 10.10
CA GLN A 40 -20.72 13.02 8.85
C GLN A 40 -19.71 11.99 8.31
N ASP A 41 -18.83 11.46 9.16
CA ASP A 41 -17.88 10.42 8.78
C ASP A 41 -18.58 9.13 8.35
N SER A 42 -19.69 8.78 9.02
CA SER A 42 -20.54 7.65 8.64
C SER A 42 -21.17 7.85 7.27
N TYR A 43 -21.66 9.06 6.98
CA TYR A 43 -22.19 9.40 5.66
C TYR A 43 -21.11 9.31 4.57
N ALA A 44 -19.94 9.91 4.79
CA ALA A 44 -18.81 9.85 3.86
C ALA A 44 -18.35 8.39 3.63
N LEU A 45 -18.27 7.58 4.68
CA LEU A 45 -17.95 6.16 4.59
C LEU A 45 -18.95 5.40 3.71
N ILE A 46 -20.25 5.63 3.88
CA ILE A 46 -21.29 5.01 3.06
C ILE A 46 -21.15 5.42 1.58
N GLN A 47 -20.82 6.68 1.29
CA GLN A 47 -20.55 7.10 -0.09
C GLN A 47 -19.32 6.37 -0.66
N GLY A 48 -18.24 6.25 0.11
CA GLY A 48 -17.04 5.52 -0.27
C GLY A 48 -17.29 4.05 -0.58
N ILE A 49 -18.10 3.37 0.25
CA ILE A 49 -18.42 1.94 0.08
C ILE A 49 -19.14 1.67 -1.24
N LYS A 50 -20.01 2.57 -1.70
CA LYS A 50 -20.76 2.40 -2.96
C LYS A 50 -19.85 2.20 -4.19
N THR A 51 -18.64 2.74 -4.16
CA THR A 51 -17.67 2.62 -5.26
C THR A 51 -16.56 1.60 -5.01
N LEU A 52 -16.56 0.93 -3.83
CA LEU A 52 -15.49 0.01 -3.42
C LEU A 52 -15.18 -1.06 -4.47
N GLY A 53 -16.20 -1.70 -5.03
CA GLY A 53 -16.01 -2.77 -6.02
C GLY A 53 -15.28 -2.28 -7.27
N ALA A 54 -15.70 -1.14 -7.82
CA ALA A 54 -15.09 -0.53 -9.01
C ALA A 54 -13.65 -0.10 -8.72
N ARG A 55 -13.43 0.59 -7.59
CA ARG A 55 -12.10 1.07 -7.19
C ARG A 55 -11.12 -0.07 -6.99
N LEU A 56 -11.51 -1.09 -6.21
CA LEU A 56 -10.60 -2.20 -5.89
C LEU A 56 -10.28 -3.06 -7.11
N MET A 57 -11.24 -3.26 -8.02
CA MET A 57 -11.01 -3.97 -9.28
C MET A 57 -9.96 -3.25 -10.14
N GLN A 58 -10.13 -1.94 -10.34
CA GLN A 58 -9.20 -1.11 -11.10
C GLN A 58 -7.81 -1.11 -10.45
N SER A 59 -7.71 -0.71 -9.18
CA SER A 59 -6.44 -0.59 -8.48
C SER A 59 -5.70 -1.94 -8.36
N SER A 60 -6.42 -3.04 -8.15
CA SER A 60 -5.80 -4.36 -8.11
C SER A 60 -5.29 -4.81 -9.48
N GLY A 61 -6.01 -4.49 -10.57
CA GLY A 61 -5.54 -4.77 -11.92
C GLY A 61 -4.28 -3.98 -12.28
N SER A 62 -4.27 -2.70 -11.93
CA SER A 62 -3.08 -1.84 -12.09
C SER A 62 -1.90 -2.33 -11.24
N ALA A 63 -2.15 -2.74 -9.99
CA ALA A 63 -1.12 -3.26 -9.11
C ALA A 63 -0.43 -4.52 -9.64
N GLN A 64 -1.18 -5.44 -10.27
CA GLN A 64 -0.58 -6.60 -10.91
C GLN A 64 0.39 -6.20 -12.03
N LYS A 65 -0.03 -5.31 -12.94
CA LYS A 65 0.82 -4.84 -14.04
C LYS A 65 2.08 -4.13 -13.54
N ILE A 66 1.95 -3.30 -12.49
CA ILE A 66 3.08 -2.60 -11.89
C ILE A 66 4.02 -3.58 -11.18
N ALA A 67 3.48 -4.59 -10.49
CA ALA A 67 4.29 -5.64 -9.87
C ALA A 67 5.07 -6.45 -10.92
N ASP A 68 4.43 -6.81 -12.04
CA ASP A 68 5.08 -7.54 -13.14
C ASP A 68 6.20 -6.70 -13.77
N TYR A 69 5.96 -5.40 -14.00
CA TYR A 69 6.96 -4.46 -14.51
C TYR A 69 8.15 -4.35 -13.55
N LEU A 70 7.90 -4.09 -12.26
CA LEU A 70 8.94 -3.96 -11.25
C LEU A 70 9.74 -5.25 -11.10
N ASN A 71 9.08 -6.41 -11.12
CA ASN A 71 9.73 -7.72 -10.97
C ASN A 71 10.65 -8.08 -12.16
N ALA A 72 10.48 -7.41 -13.31
CA ALA A 72 11.36 -7.55 -14.47
C ALA A 72 12.47 -6.49 -14.53
N HIS A 73 12.43 -5.46 -13.67
CA HIS A 73 13.33 -4.31 -13.77
C HIS A 73 14.68 -4.59 -13.07
N PRO A 74 15.84 -4.37 -13.72
CA PRO A 74 17.14 -4.81 -13.21
C PRO A 74 17.61 -4.10 -11.92
N LEU A 75 17.12 -2.89 -11.65
CA LEU A 75 17.41 -2.17 -10.40
C LEU A 75 16.55 -2.63 -9.21
N VAL A 76 15.47 -3.37 -9.45
CA VAL A 76 14.58 -3.84 -8.39
C VAL A 76 15.05 -5.21 -7.92
N GLU A 77 15.40 -5.32 -6.65
CA GLU A 77 15.97 -6.55 -6.10
C GLU A 77 14.89 -7.59 -5.80
N GLU A 78 13.74 -7.14 -5.30
CA GLU A 78 12.64 -8.01 -4.91
C GLU A 78 11.31 -7.25 -4.96
N VAL A 79 10.24 -7.95 -5.32
CA VAL A 79 8.86 -7.45 -5.28
C VAL A 79 8.02 -8.34 -4.37
N PHE A 80 7.41 -7.72 -3.36
CA PHE A 80 6.51 -8.36 -2.42
C PHE A 80 5.06 -8.10 -2.84
N TYR A 81 4.53 -9.01 -3.64
CA TYR A 81 3.13 -8.95 -4.09
C TYR A 81 2.53 -10.36 -4.20
N PRO A 82 1.41 -10.65 -3.53
CA PRO A 82 0.83 -11.99 -3.53
C PRO A 82 0.25 -12.43 -4.88
N GLY A 83 0.18 -11.53 -5.87
CA GLY A 83 -0.20 -11.86 -7.25
C GLY A 83 0.96 -12.43 -8.09
N LEU A 84 2.20 -12.32 -7.64
CA LEU A 84 3.36 -12.90 -8.33
C LEU A 84 3.48 -14.39 -8.01
N ALA A 85 3.68 -15.23 -9.03
CA ALA A 85 3.85 -16.67 -8.85
C ALA A 85 5.10 -17.04 -8.02
N SER A 86 6.11 -16.17 -8.00
CA SER A 86 7.30 -16.29 -7.17
C SER A 86 7.04 -16.00 -5.68
N HIS A 87 5.93 -15.35 -5.33
CA HIS A 87 5.64 -14.98 -3.96
C HIS A 87 5.34 -16.24 -3.11
N PRO A 88 5.98 -16.43 -1.93
CA PRO A 88 5.80 -17.64 -1.11
C PRO A 88 4.34 -17.93 -0.73
N GLY A 89 3.56 -16.86 -0.55
CA GLY A 89 2.13 -16.94 -0.23
C GLY A 89 1.18 -17.11 -1.41
N TYR A 90 1.65 -17.14 -2.67
CA TYR A 90 0.82 -17.11 -3.88
C TYR A 90 -0.30 -18.17 -3.87
N THR A 91 0.07 -19.44 -3.60
CA THR A 91 -0.89 -20.56 -3.61
C THR A 91 -1.96 -20.42 -2.53
N ILE A 92 -1.58 -20.02 -1.31
CA ILE A 92 -2.52 -19.85 -0.20
C ILE A 92 -3.42 -18.63 -0.46
N HIS A 93 -2.84 -17.52 -0.91
CA HIS A 93 -3.58 -16.31 -1.22
C HIS A 93 -4.64 -16.56 -2.30
N SER A 94 -4.26 -17.24 -3.39
CA SER A 94 -5.16 -17.57 -4.50
C SER A 94 -6.31 -18.49 -4.09
N LYS A 95 -6.15 -19.32 -3.05
CA LYS A 95 -7.22 -20.18 -2.52
C LYS A 95 -8.24 -19.43 -1.67
N GLN A 96 -7.86 -18.31 -1.05
CA GLN A 96 -8.70 -17.60 -0.05
C GLN A 96 -9.12 -16.19 -0.47
N SER A 97 -8.59 -15.67 -1.58
CA SER A 97 -8.81 -14.30 -2.03
C SER A 97 -9.24 -14.28 -3.50
N LYS A 98 -10.13 -13.35 -3.87
CA LYS A 98 -10.57 -13.14 -5.26
C LYS A 98 -9.58 -12.33 -6.09
N SER A 99 -8.67 -11.61 -5.44
CA SER A 99 -7.65 -10.79 -6.10
C SER A 99 -6.44 -10.60 -5.17
N PRO A 100 -5.25 -10.31 -5.73
CA PRO A 100 -4.03 -9.98 -4.98
C PRO A 100 -4.08 -8.63 -4.23
N GLY A 101 -5.07 -7.78 -4.51
CA GLY A 101 -5.21 -6.46 -3.91
C GLY A 101 -4.37 -5.38 -4.59
N ALA A 102 -4.39 -4.18 -4.02
CA ALA A 102 -3.80 -2.97 -4.61
C ALA A 102 -2.58 -2.43 -3.84
N VAL A 103 -1.95 -3.26 -3.01
CA VAL A 103 -0.76 -2.88 -2.24
C VAL A 103 0.36 -3.85 -2.54
N LEU A 104 1.52 -3.31 -2.88
CA LEU A 104 2.76 -4.06 -3.08
C LEU A 104 3.92 -3.32 -2.41
N SER A 105 5.00 -4.03 -2.16
CA SER A 105 6.27 -3.42 -1.77
C SER A 105 7.37 -3.90 -2.71
N PHE A 106 8.44 -3.14 -2.84
CA PHE A 106 9.61 -3.52 -3.61
C PHE A 106 10.89 -2.97 -2.99
N SER A 107 11.99 -3.68 -3.17
CA SER A 107 13.31 -3.32 -2.63
C SER A 107 14.19 -2.73 -3.73
N LEU A 108 14.82 -1.60 -3.41
CA LEU A 108 15.95 -1.05 -4.16
C LEU A 108 17.25 -1.31 -3.39
N PRO A 109 18.43 -1.27 -4.04
CA PRO A 109 19.68 -1.77 -3.47
C PRO A 109 20.10 -1.11 -2.15
N ASN A 110 19.80 0.17 -1.98
CA ASN A 110 20.18 0.92 -0.80
C ASN A 110 19.32 2.17 -0.62
N ARG A 111 19.57 2.85 0.50
CA ARG A 111 18.89 4.09 0.90
C ARG A 111 19.04 5.20 -0.14
N GLU A 112 20.22 5.33 -0.73
CA GLU A 112 20.56 6.37 -1.70
C GLU A 112 19.73 6.19 -2.97
N THR A 113 19.61 4.94 -3.44
CA THR A 113 18.77 4.58 -4.59
C THR A 113 17.29 4.84 -4.29
N ALA A 114 16.80 4.41 -3.13
CA ALA A 114 15.42 4.63 -2.72
C ALA A 114 15.09 6.12 -2.58
N LYS A 115 16.01 6.91 -2.02
CA LYS A 115 15.88 8.37 -1.94
C LYS A 115 15.82 8.99 -3.33
N ALA A 116 16.74 8.64 -4.21
CA ALA A 116 16.78 9.17 -5.57
C ALA A 116 15.51 8.82 -6.36
N PHE A 117 14.98 7.61 -6.21
CA PHE A 117 13.70 7.21 -6.82
C PHE A 117 12.55 8.07 -6.28
N VAL A 118 12.40 8.17 -4.95
CA VAL A 118 11.33 8.96 -4.30
C VAL A 118 11.40 10.44 -4.67
N GLU A 119 12.59 11.02 -4.81
CA GLU A 119 12.77 12.42 -5.21
C GLU A 119 12.38 12.69 -6.68
N ASN A 120 12.24 11.63 -7.49
CA ASN A 120 11.97 11.75 -8.92
C ASN A 120 10.60 11.28 -9.37
N VAL A 121 9.89 10.43 -8.61
CA VAL A 121 8.49 10.11 -8.90
C VAL A 121 7.61 11.36 -8.79
N ARG A 122 6.57 11.45 -9.62
CA ARG A 122 5.74 12.65 -9.77
C ARG A 122 4.27 12.40 -9.51
N ILE A 123 3.77 11.21 -9.85
CA ILE A 123 2.34 10.90 -9.77
C ILE A 123 1.95 10.49 -8.34
N PRO A 124 2.61 9.48 -7.71
CA PRO A 124 2.22 9.09 -6.36
C PRO A 124 2.49 10.21 -5.35
N VAL A 125 1.56 10.40 -4.42
CA VAL A 125 1.83 11.23 -3.25
C VAL A 125 2.76 10.49 -2.30
N PHE A 126 3.81 11.17 -1.83
CA PHE A 126 4.72 10.63 -0.82
C PHE A 126 4.14 10.87 0.58
N ALA A 127 3.42 9.89 1.13
CA ALA A 127 2.65 10.07 2.36
C ALA A 127 2.45 8.77 3.16
N VAL A 128 2.01 8.93 4.41
CA VAL A 128 1.63 7.81 5.28
C VAL A 128 0.14 7.54 5.15
N SER A 129 -0.25 6.63 4.25
CA SER A 129 -1.58 5.99 4.25
C SER A 129 -1.60 4.85 3.21
N LEU A 130 -2.78 4.33 2.87
CA LEU A 130 -3.02 3.43 1.73
C LEU A 130 -4.51 3.36 1.38
N GLY A 131 -4.83 2.85 0.20
CA GLY A 131 -6.18 2.50 -0.24
C GLY A 131 -7.09 3.69 -0.55
N GLY A 132 -6.52 4.87 -0.79
CA GLY A 132 -7.20 6.02 -1.40
C GLY A 132 -7.42 5.84 -2.90
N VAL A 133 -8.01 6.84 -3.56
CA VAL A 133 -8.13 6.88 -5.02
C VAL A 133 -6.84 7.34 -5.68
N GLU A 134 -6.02 8.08 -4.96
CA GLU A 134 -4.68 8.50 -5.32
C GLU A 134 -3.66 7.41 -5.00
N SER A 135 -2.66 7.29 -5.88
CA SER A 135 -1.50 6.43 -5.66
C SER A 135 -0.63 7.00 -4.54
N ILE A 136 -0.25 6.17 -3.58
CA ILE A 136 0.53 6.58 -2.41
C ILE A 136 1.82 5.76 -2.35
N LEU A 137 2.95 6.45 -2.41
CA LEU A 137 4.26 5.87 -2.14
C LEU A 137 4.67 6.17 -0.70
N SER A 138 5.13 5.16 0.01
CA SER A 138 5.54 5.28 1.41
C SER A 138 6.88 4.60 1.63
N TYR A 139 7.68 5.16 2.55
CA TYR A 139 9.00 4.63 2.90
C TYR A 139 8.98 4.07 4.33
N PRO A 140 8.78 2.75 4.52
CA PRO A 140 8.51 2.17 5.83
C PRO A 140 9.60 2.46 6.88
N ALA A 141 10.88 2.43 6.47
CA ALA A 141 12.04 2.62 7.35
C ALA A 141 12.06 3.96 8.10
N THR A 142 11.56 5.04 7.47
CA THR A 142 11.58 6.40 8.03
C THR A 142 10.20 6.95 8.35
N MET A 143 9.14 6.20 8.03
CA MET A 143 7.75 6.60 8.27
C MET A 143 7.07 5.63 9.23
N SER A 144 6.27 4.69 8.71
CA SER A 144 5.42 3.79 9.51
C SER A 144 6.16 2.93 10.54
N HIS A 145 7.45 2.65 10.33
CA HIS A 145 8.27 1.83 11.22
C HIS A 145 9.47 2.60 11.80
N ALA A 146 9.46 3.95 11.74
CA ALA A 146 10.56 4.78 12.22
C ALA A 146 10.88 4.57 13.71
N ALA A 147 9.88 4.19 14.51
CA ALA A 147 10.03 3.92 15.94
C ALA A 147 10.73 2.56 16.24
N MET A 148 10.96 1.72 15.23
CA MET A 148 11.59 0.42 15.38
C MET A 148 13.12 0.51 15.17
N PRO A 149 13.94 -0.05 16.08
CA PRO A 149 15.39 -0.11 15.89
C PRO A 149 15.78 -0.76 14.56
N LYS A 150 16.86 -0.28 13.93
CA LYS A 150 17.31 -0.76 12.61
C LYS A 150 17.46 -2.28 12.53
N GLU A 151 18.14 -2.88 13.51
CA GLU A 151 18.36 -4.32 13.56
C GLU A 151 17.05 -5.13 13.59
N GLU A 152 16.03 -4.62 14.32
CA GLU A 152 14.71 -5.25 14.41
C GLU A 152 13.91 -5.07 13.11
N ARG A 153 14.07 -3.95 12.41
CA ARG A 153 13.49 -3.73 11.08
C ARG A 153 14.06 -4.72 10.07
N GLU A 154 15.38 -4.85 10.02
CA GLU A 154 16.08 -5.74 9.09
C GLU A 154 15.71 -7.21 9.32
N LYS A 155 15.59 -7.65 10.59
CA LYS A 155 15.08 -9.01 10.93
C LYS A 155 13.68 -9.30 10.37
N ARG A 156 12.88 -8.26 10.13
CA ARG A 156 11.52 -8.34 9.57
C ARG A 156 11.48 -8.06 8.06
N GLY A 157 12.63 -7.95 7.40
CA GLY A 157 12.74 -7.63 5.97
C GLY A 157 12.48 -6.16 5.64
N ILE A 158 12.45 -5.26 6.63
CA ILE A 158 12.24 -3.82 6.43
C ILE A 158 13.60 -3.13 6.25
N THR A 159 14.17 -3.28 5.05
CA THR A 159 15.45 -2.68 4.69
C THR A 159 15.33 -1.17 4.44
N ASP A 160 16.47 -0.48 4.39
CA ASP A 160 16.51 0.95 4.03
C ASP A 160 16.31 1.18 2.52
N GLY A 161 16.15 0.12 1.73
CA GLY A 161 15.78 0.18 0.31
C GLY A 161 14.30 -0.14 0.03
N LEU A 162 13.55 -0.56 1.06
CA LEU A 162 12.17 -1.02 0.90
C LEU A 162 11.22 0.17 0.71
N LEU A 163 10.42 0.14 -0.35
CA LEU A 163 9.31 1.07 -0.59
C LEU A 163 7.99 0.30 -0.61
N ARG A 164 6.93 0.92 -0.11
CA ARG A 164 5.56 0.39 -0.20
C ARG A 164 4.70 1.30 -1.06
N PHE A 165 4.05 0.71 -2.04
CA PHE A 165 3.19 1.38 -2.98
C PHE A 165 1.73 0.93 -2.82
N SER A 166 0.84 1.88 -2.60
CA SER A 166 -0.60 1.70 -2.64
C SER A 166 -1.11 2.27 -3.96
N VAL A 167 -1.54 1.40 -4.86
CA VAL A 167 -1.96 1.78 -6.21
C VAL A 167 -3.34 2.42 -6.17
N GLY A 168 -3.46 3.61 -6.77
CA GLY A 168 -4.70 4.37 -6.91
C GLY A 168 -5.51 3.99 -8.15
N LEU A 169 -6.20 4.98 -8.72
CA LEU A 169 -7.06 4.87 -9.90
C LEU A 169 -6.47 5.54 -11.15
N GLU A 170 -5.25 6.06 -11.08
CA GLU A 170 -4.57 6.63 -12.23
C GLU A 170 -4.41 5.60 -13.36
N HIS A 171 -4.19 6.09 -14.58
CA HIS A 171 -3.91 5.20 -15.69
C HIS A 171 -2.61 4.44 -15.42
N VAL A 172 -2.66 3.11 -15.57
CA VAL A 172 -1.53 2.25 -15.18
C VAL A 172 -0.27 2.55 -15.98
N ASP A 173 -0.41 2.89 -17.26
CA ASP A 173 0.74 3.20 -18.11
C ASP A 173 1.42 4.51 -17.70
N ASP A 174 0.67 5.48 -17.14
CA ASP A 174 1.25 6.72 -16.62
C ASP A 174 2.06 6.43 -15.34
N LEU A 175 1.55 5.56 -14.47
CA LEU A 175 2.26 5.13 -13.26
C LEU A 175 3.55 4.36 -13.60
N ILE A 176 3.48 3.45 -14.58
CA ILE A 176 4.66 2.70 -15.04
C ILE A 176 5.69 3.65 -15.66
N ALA A 177 5.27 4.58 -16.53
CA ALA A 177 6.17 5.56 -17.14
C ALA A 177 6.83 6.48 -16.10
N ASP A 178 6.09 6.89 -15.07
CA ASP A 178 6.64 7.69 -13.97
C ASP A 178 7.66 6.89 -13.13
N PHE A 179 7.39 5.59 -12.90
CA PHE A 179 8.33 4.71 -12.21
C PHE A 179 9.58 4.45 -13.06
N GLU A 180 9.42 4.23 -14.36
CA GLU A 180 10.53 4.03 -15.29
C GLU A 180 11.49 5.22 -15.29
N GLN A 181 10.98 6.44 -15.48
CA GLN A 181 11.85 7.62 -15.47
C GLN A 181 12.54 7.85 -14.11
N ALA A 182 11.86 7.53 -13.00
CA ALA A 182 12.43 7.64 -11.66
C ALA A 182 13.53 6.59 -11.41
N LEU A 183 13.32 5.34 -11.87
CA LEU A 183 14.30 4.26 -11.75
C LEU A 183 15.55 4.53 -12.60
N ILE A 184 15.40 5.06 -13.82
CA ILE A 184 16.54 5.45 -14.67
C ILE A 184 17.42 6.49 -13.96
N LYS A 185 16.81 7.52 -13.36
CA LYS A 185 17.55 8.56 -12.63
C LYS A 185 18.19 8.03 -11.36
N ALA A 186 17.50 7.15 -10.62
CA ALA A 186 18.05 6.51 -9.44
C ALA A 186 19.29 5.67 -9.78
N ASN A 187 19.24 4.91 -10.89
CA ASN A 187 20.36 4.13 -11.38
C ASN A 187 21.58 5.02 -11.71
N ASN A 188 21.34 6.13 -12.39
CA ASN A 188 22.42 7.05 -12.79
C ASN A 188 23.10 7.71 -11.58
N ILE A 189 22.35 8.03 -10.52
CA ILE A 189 22.92 8.61 -9.28
C ILE A 189 23.82 7.59 -8.58
N VAL A 190 23.41 6.32 -8.50
CA VAL A 190 24.24 5.25 -7.91
C VAL A 190 25.51 5.03 -8.73
N ALA A 191 25.42 5.08 -10.06
CA ALA A 191 26.56 4.95 -10.94
C ALA A 191 27.57 6.12 -10.84
N LEU A 192 27.18 7.26 -10.28
CA LEU A 192 28.06 8.42 -10.05
C LEU A 192 28.72 8.42 -8.67
N ILE A 193 28.19 7.65 -7.72
CA ILE A 193 28.68 7.57 -6.33
C ILE A 193 29.68 6.40 -6.16
N ASN A 194 29.61 5.39 -7.03
CA ASN A 194 30.54 4.26 -7.09
C ASN A 194 31.65 4.49 -8.12
#